data_AF-J8EWT5-F1
#
_entry.id   AF-J8EWT5-F1
#
_cell.length_a   1.000
_cell.length_b   1.000
_cell.length_c   1.000
_cell.angle_alpha   90.00
_cell.angle_beta   90.00
_cell.angle_gamma   90.00
#
_symmetry.space_group_name_H-M   'P 1'
#
loop_
_entity.id
_entity.type
_entity.pdbx_description
1 polymer ?
#
loop_
_entity_poly.entity_id
_entity_poly.type
_entity_poly.pdbx_seq_one_letter_code
_entity_poly.pdbx_strand_id
1 'polypeptide(L)'
;MSAPQVSVQENGKAVQYWLNRDESLSLWDDPSLQGGPILPDKFKPLTDLRSIYDRINSGFINEKDNLILKLIWDSLAITEAQIKNFVESKISRSQVSESLKKLVLYGFVSRWEIKSGLFPDQPKTSAPITLNTAGHLMMWAYHNRNTNYSLKPEQWLKLGVAGVQRFVTMNQIKYEFAIGQQLLKKLVLVSKAKRYW
;
A
#
# COMPACT_ATOMS: atom_id res chain seq x y z
N MET A 1 20.97 12.92 -14.59
CA MET A 1 20.45 11.64 -14.07
C MET A 1 21.65 10.73 -13.90
N SER A 2 21.70 9.97 -12.81
CA SER A 2 22.71 8.93 -12.58
C SER A 2 22.68 7.92 -13.75
N ALA A 3 23.84 7.42 -14.19
CA ALA A 3 23.87 6.35 -15.18
C ALA A 3 23.16 5.10 -14.62
N PRO A 4 22.40 4.35 -15.44
CA PRO A 4 21.77 3.12 -14.99
C PRO A 4 22.85 2.14 -14.52
N GLN A 5 22.64 1.57 -13.33
CA GLN A 5 23.45 0.49 -12.80
C GLN A 5 22.89 -0.85 -13.30
N VAL A 6 23.73 -1.86 -13.41
CA VAL A 6 23.33 -3.21 -13.84
C VAL A 6 23.64 -4.19 -12.72
N SER A 7 22.63 -4.91 -12.26
CA SER A 7 22.80 -6.09 -11.40
C SER A 7 22.49 -7.35 -12.19
N VAL A 8 23.29 -8.39 -12.04
CA VAL A 8 22.98 -9.73 -12.58
C VAL A 8 22.34 -10.52 -11.46
N GLN A 9 21.07 -10.87 -11.62
CA GLN A 9 20.36 -11.72 -10.67
C GLN A 9 20.92 -13.15 -10.71
N GLU A 10 20.67 -13.95 -9.66
CA GLU A 10 21.13 -15.35 -9.56
C GLU A 10 20.67 -16.24 -10.73
N ASN A 11 19.60 -15.87 -11.43
CA ASN A 11 19.09 -16.55 -12.63
C ASN A 11 19.78 -16.13 -13.95
N GLY A 12 20.86 -15.35 -13.88
CA GLY A 12 21.59 -14.82 -15.04
C GLY A 12 20.91 -13.63 -15.73
N LYS A 13 19.78 -13.14 -15.23
CA LYS A 13 19.07 -11.99 -15.80
C LYS A 13 19.73 -10.68 -15.35
N ALA A 14 20.27 -9.93 -16.30
CA ALA A 14 20.71 -8.56 -16.06
C ALA A 14 19.49 -7.65 -15.89
N VAL A 15 19.42 -6.93 -14.77
CA VAL A 15 18.37 -5.94 -14.50
C VAL A 15 19.01 -4.58 -14.23
N GLN A 16 18.54 -3.59 -14.98
CA GLN A 16 18.95 -2.20 -14.83
C GLN A 16 18.14 -1.53 -13.72
N TYR A 17 18.82 -0.71 -12.91
CA TYR A 17 18.19 0.12 -11.89
C TYR A 17 18.86 1.49 -11.84
N TRP A 18 18.16 2.46 -11.24
CA TRP A 18 18.64 3.83 -11.12
C TRP A 18 18.82 4.19 -9.65
N LEU A 19 20.01 4.70 -9.32
CA LEU A 19 20.26 5.29 -8.02
C LEU A 19 19.71 6.72 -7.98
N ASN A 20 19.20 7.08 -6.81
CA ASN A 20 18.88 8.45 -6.44
C ASN A 20 20.14 9.33 -6.49
N ARG A 21 19.95 10.65 -6.36
CA ARG A 21 21.06 11.62 -6.38
C ARG A 21 22.04 11.44 -5.22
N ASP A 22 21.58 10.87 -4.12
CA ASP A 22 22.37 10.53 -2.93
C ASP A 22 22.97 9.11 -3.02
N GLU A 23 23.01 8.54 -4.22
CA GLU A 23 23.49 7.17 -4.49
C GLU A 23 22.70 6.05 -3.80
N SER A 24 21.56 6.37 -3.17
CA SER A 24 20.67 5.36 -2.60
C SER A 24 19.76 4.73 -3.65
N LEU A 25 19.34 3.47 -3.44
CA LEU A 25 18.27 2.86 -4.22
C LEU A 25 16.97 2.93 -3.42
N SER A 26 15.92 3.48 -4.01
CA SER A 26 14.57 3.35 -3.45
C SER A 26 14.19 1.87 -3.43
N LEU A 27 13.74 1.36 -2.27
CA LEU A 27 13.36 -0.04 -2.12
C LEU A 27 12.27 -0.46 -3.12
N TRP A 28 11.40 0.48 -3.53
CA TRP A 28 10.33 0.22 -4.48
C TRP A 28 10.80 0.18 -5.93
N ASP A 29 12.04 0.54 -6.19
CA ASP A 29 12.71 0.47 -7.49
C ASP A 29 13.80 -0.63 -7.51
N ASP A 30 13.94 -1.37 -6.41
CA ASP A 30 14.90 -2.46 -6.28
C ASP A 30 14.43 -3.72 -7.05
N PRO A 31 15.19 -4.17 -8.08
CA PRO A 31 14.83 -5.37 -8.82
C PRO A 31 15.08 -6.67 -8.05
N SER A 32 15.86 -6.61 -6.97
CA SER A 32 16.20 -7.75 -6.11
C SER A 32 15.27 -7.91 -4.91
N LEU A 33 14.15 -7.18 -4.89
CA LEU A 33 13.22 -7.16 -3.76
C LEU A 33 12.64 -8.56 -3.50
N GLN A 34 12.81 -9.04 -2.27
CA GLN A 34 12.30 -10.33 -1.80
C GLN A 34 11.34 -10.14 -0.64
N GLY A 35 10.51 -11.15 -0.37
CA GLY A 35 9.60 -11.12 0.77
C GLY A 35 8.28 -11.86 0.53
N GLY A 36 7.30 -11.60 1.41
CA GLY A 36 6.01 -12.27 1.39
C GLY A 36 5.04 -11.74 2.45
N PRO A 37 3.79 -12.20 2.44
CA PRO A 37 2.84 -11.88 3.50
C PRO A 37 3.28 -12.55 4.81
N ILE A 38 3.21 -11.82 5.91
CA ILE A 38 3.52 -12.32 7.25
C ILE A 38 2.23 -12.53 8.05
N LEU A 39 2.17 -13.63 8.79
CA LEU A 39 1.06 -13.94 9.68
C LEU A 39 1.38 -13.39 11.09
N PRO A 40 0.44 -12.67 11.72
CA PRO A 40 0.64 -12.21 13.08
C PRO A 40 0.55 -13.37 14.07
N ASP A 41 1.18 -13.20 15.24
CA ASP A 41 0.92 -14.09 16.37
C ASP A 41 -0.58 -14.07 16.72
N LYS A 42 -1.14 -15.25 17.01
CA LYS A 42 -2.57 -15.44 17.33
C LYS A 42 -3.51 -15.07 16.19
N PHE A 43 -3.07 -15.21 14.93
CA PHE A 43 -3.91 -15.01 13.75
C PHE A 43 -5.25 -15.77 13.85
N LYS A 44 -6.36 -15.05 13.67
CA LYS A 44 -7.74 -15.56 13.76
C LYS A 44 -8.55 -15.08 12.56
N PRO A 45 -8.24 -15.55 11.34
CA PRO A 45 -8.86 -15.04 10.13
C PRO A 45 -10.36 -15.35 10.11
N LEU A 46 -11.14 -14.38 9.64
CA LEU A 46 -12.53 -14.60 9.27
C LEU A 46 -12.55 -15.04 7.81
N THR A 47 -13.13 -16.20 7.53
CA THR A 47 -13.13 -16.78 6.18
C THR A 47 -14.53 -16.87 5.55
N ASP A 48 -15.58 -16.67 6.33
CA ASP A 48 -16.96 -16.76 5.89
C ASP A 48 -17.69 -15.41 6.00
N LEU A 49 -18.62 -15.16 5.05
CA LEU A 49 -19.37 -13.91 4.98
C LEU A 49 -20.22 -13.65 6.23
N ARG A 50 -20.78 -14.69 6.85
CA ARG A 50 -21.66 -14.54 8.00
C ARG A 50 -20.90 -13.98 9.20
N SER A 51 -19.75 -14.56 9.54
CA SER A 51 -18.88 -14.07 10.61
C SER A 51 -18.38 -12.65 10.35
N ILE A 52 -18.14 -12.30 9.08
CA ILE A 52 -17.76 -10.94 8.68
C ILE A 52 -18.93 -9.97 8.94
N TYR A 53 -20.15 -10.31 8.53
CA TYR A 53 -21.34 -9.50 8.79
C TYR A 53 -21.62 -9.34 10.29
N ASP A 54 -21.49 -10.41 11.08
CA ASP A 54 -21.70 -10.36 12.52
C ASP A 54 -20.73 -9.37 13.20
N ARG A 55 -19.46 -9.34 12.76
CA ARG A 55 -18.46 -8.37 13.25
C ARG A 55 -18.78 -6.94 12.83
N ILE A 56 -19.22 -6.74 11.60
CA ILE A 56 -19.66 -5.42 11.12
C ILE A 56 -20.83 -4.92 11.98
N ASN A 57 -21.86 -5.76 12.14
CA ASN A 57 -23.07 -5.41 12.89
C ASN A 57 -22.78 -5.19 14.39
N SER A 58 -21.77 -5.87 14.94
CA SER A 58 -21.34 -5.66 16.33
C SER A 58 -20.52 -4.37 16.53
N GLY A 59 -20.30 -3.57 15.49
CA GLY A 59 -19.44 -2.38 15.55
C GLY A 59 -17.94 -2.68 15.70
N PHE A 60 -17.52 -3.92 15.44
CA PHE A 60 -16.10 -4.30 15.53
C PHE A 60 -15.26 -3.56 14.48
N ILE A 61 -15.82 -3.36 13.29
CA ILE A 61 -15.27 -2.51 12.23
C ILE A 61 -15.96 -1.16 12.33
N ASN A 62 -15.20 -0.13 12.72
CA ASN A 62 -15.72 1.23 12.82
C ASN A 62 -15.49 2.03 11.53
N GLU A 63 -15.95 3.29 11.50
CA GLU A 63 -15.81 4.16 10.33
C GLU A 63 -14.35 4.37 9.88
N LYS A 64 -13.42 4.46 10.85
CA LYS A 64 -11.98 4.63 10.56
C LYS A 64 -11.40 3.38 9.90
N ASP A 65 -11.77 2.20 10.39
CA ASP A 65 -11.39 0.93 9.80
C ASP A 65 -11.95 0.78 8.39
N ASN A 66 -13.22 1.15 8.18
CA ASN A 66 -13.86 1.17 6.86
C ASN A 66 -13.15 2.09 5.88
N LEU A 67 -12.76 3.30 6.31
CA LEU A 67 -12.00 4.22 5.48
C LEU A 67 -10.64 3.63 5.07
N ILE A 68 -9.93 3.01 6.02
CA ILE A 68 -8.65 2.35 5.75
C ILE A 68 -8.84 1.18 4.77
N LEU A 69 -9.83 0.31 4.99
CA LEU A 69 -10.10 -0.81 4.10
C LEU A 69 -10.48 -0.37 2.69
N LYS A 70 -11.31 0.68 2.56
CA LYS A 70 -11.68 1.23 1.26
C LYS A 70 -10.47 1.81 0.52
N LEU A 71 -9.60 2.52 1.24
CA LEU A 71 -8.37 3.04 0.66
C LEU A 71 -7.47 1.91 0.14
N ILE A 72 -7.34 0.82 0.90
CA ILE A 72 -6.57 -0.35 0.46
C ILE A 72 -7.25 -1.03 -0.74
N TRP A 73 -8.58 -1.15 -0.74
CA TRP A 73 -9.34 -1.69 -1.88
C TRP A 73 -9.06 -0.90 -3.17
N ASP A 74 -9.15 0.43 -3.11
CA ASP A 74 -8.93 1.30 -4.27
C ASP A 74 -7.47 1.30 -4.74
N SER A 75 -6.54 1.10 -3.81
CA SER A 75 -5.10 1.11 -4.07
C SER A 75 -4.58 -0.27 -4.50
N LEU A 76 -5.30 -1.36 -4.20
CA LEU A 76 -4.90 -2.76 -4.30
C LEU A 76 -3.73 -3.15 -3.37
N ALA A 77 -2.62 -2.41 -3.43
CA ALA A 77 -1.51 -2.47 -2.48
C ALA A 77 -1.04 -1.07 -2.09
N ILE A 78 -0.78 -0.86 -0.81
CA ILE A 78 -0.39 0.44 -0.26
C ILE A 78 0.45 0.25 1.01
N THR A 79 1.38 1.15 1.30
CA THR A 79 2.17 1.09 2.54
C THR A 79 1.44 1.73 3.71
N GLU A 80 1.77 1.31 4.94
CA GLU A 80 1.25 1.95 6.15
C GLU A 80 1.57 3.47 6.19
N ALA A 81 2.71 3.90 5.67
CA ALA A 81 3.10 5.30 5.56
C ALA A 81 2.21 6.07 4.57
N GLN A 82 1.95 5.51 3.39
CA GLN A 82 1.02 6.10 2.42
C GLN A 82 -0.38 6.23 3.03
N ILE A 83 -0.91 5.19 3.68
CA ILE A 83 -2.21 5.25 4.37
C ILE A 83 -2.22 6.42 5.34
N LYS A 84 -1.22 6.53 6.23
CA LYS A 84 -1.10 7.60 7.22
C LYS A 84 -1.16 8.99 6.57
N ASN A 85 -0.44 9.18 5.47
CA ASN A 85 -0.43 10.45 4.76
C ASN A 85 -1.79 10.77 4.11
N PHE A 86 -2.48 9.77 3.54
CA PHE A 86 -3.79 9.97 2.92
C PHE A 86 -4.89 10.32 3.91
N VAL A 87 -4.82 9.80 5.14
CA VAL A 87 -5.88 9.97 6.15
C VAL A 87 -5.52 10.94 7.28
N GLU A 88 -4.37 11.62 7.20
CA GLU A 88 -3.84 12.43 8.32
C GLU A 88 -4.81 13.50 8.84
N SER A 89 -5.68 14.01 7.97
CA SER A 89 -6.71 15.01 8.32
C SER A 89 -7.89 14.44 9.12
N LYS A 90 -8.03 13.11 9.19
CA LYS A 90 -9.19 12.42 9.78
C LYS A 90 -8.81 11.40 10.86
N ILE A 91 -7.64 10.78 10.75
CA ILE A 91 -7.20 9.69 11.62
C ILE A 91 -5.75 9.94 12.01
N SER A 92 -5.43 9.82 13.31
CA SER A 92 -4.06 9.96 13.77
C SER A 92 -3.19 8.80 13.28
N ARG A 93 -1.88 9.04 13.15
CA ARG A 93 -0.92 8.01 12.72
C ARG A 93 -0.93 6.77 13.63
N SER A 94 -1.13 6.95 14.94
CA SER A 94 -1.23 5.85 15.90
C SER A 94 -2.51 5.04 15.73
N GLN A 95 -3.64 5.71 15.51
CA GLN A 95 -4.93 5.05 15.23
C GLN A 95 -4.86 4.21 13.95
N VAL A 96 -4.18 4.69 12.91
CA VAL A 96 -3.94 3.89 11.69
C VAL A 96 -3.18 2.60 12.02
N SER A 97 -2.08 2.70 12.78
CA SER A 97 -1.32 1.51 13.19
C SER A 97 -2.15 0.51 14.01
N GLU A 98 -3.00 1.00 14.92
CA GLU A 98 -3.87 0.17 15.74
C GLU A 98 -4.96 -0.52 14.92
N SER A 99 -5.66 0.22 14.05
CA SER A 99 -6.62 -0.34 13.10
C SER A 99 -5.97 -1.41 12.23
N LEU A 100 -4.79 -1.17 11.68
CA LEU A 100 -4.10 -2.16 10.87
C LEU A 100 -3.72 -3.41 11.65
N LYS A 101 -3.22 -3.30 12.89
CA LYS A 101 -2.95 -4.47 13.74
C LYS A 101 -4.20 -5.33 13.94
N LYS A 102 -5.34 -4.68 14.23
CA LYS A 102 -6.64 -5.34 14.37
C LYS A 102 -7.06 -6.01 13.06
N LEU A 103 -6.99 -5.31 11.94
CA LEU A 103 -7.40 -5.82 10.63
C LEU A 103 -6.52 -7.00 10.16
N VAL A 104 -5.22 -6.95 10.44
CA VAL A 104 -4.29 -8.06 10.16
C VAL A 104 -4.66 -9.29 11.00
N LEU A 105 -4.94 -9.11 12.29
CA LEU A 105 -5.27 -10.23 13.20
C LEU A 105 -6.47 -11.06 12.72
N TYR A 106 -7.48 -10.41 12.14
CA TYR A 106 -8.71 -11.06 11.69
C TYR A 106 -8.77 -11.34 10.18
N GLY A 107 -7.63 -11.21 9.48
CA GLY A 107 -7.54 -11.58 8.06
C GLY A 107 -8.28 -10.63 7.12
N PHE A 108 -8.51 -9.38 7.52
CA PHE A 108 -9.03 -8.35 6.61
C PHE A 108 -7.95 -7.83 5.66
N VAL A 109 -6.73 -7.70 6.15
CA VAL A 109 -5.58 -7.24 5.38
C VAL A 109 -4.39 -8.15 5.63
N SER A 110 -3.49 -8.23 4.67
CA SER A 110 -2.19 -8.89 4.80
C SER A 110 -1.12 -7.84 4.91
N ARG A 111 -0.28 -7.96 5.94
CA ARG A 111 0.97 -7.18 6.06
C ARG A 111 2.07 -7.97 5.36
N TRP A 112 2.88 -7.28 4.58
CA TRP A 112 4.01 -7.88 3.88
C TRP A 112 5.33 -7.51 4.56
N GLU A 113 6.25 -8.45 4.60
CA GLU A 113 7.66 -8.17 4.88
C GLU A 113 8.42 -8.17 3.56
N ILE A 114 9.25 -7.15 3.38
CA ILE A 114 10.07 -6.97 2.19
C ILE A 114 11.50 -6.61 2.58
N LYS A 115 12.45 -7.07 1.78
CA LYS A 115 13.88 -6.80 1.95
C LYS A 115 14.57 -6.70 0.60
N SER A 116 15.58 -5.85 0.52
CA SER A 116 16.47 -5.79 -0.63
C SER A 116 17.44 -6.98 -0.61
N GLY A 117 17.64 -7.63 -1.76
CA GLY A 117 18.71 -8.60 -1.93
C GLY A 117 20.07 -7.94 -2.15
N LEU A 118 20.10 -6.78 -2.84
CA LEU A 118 21.31 -6.03 -3.17
C LEU A 118 21.81 -5.15 -2.01
N PHE A 119 20.90 -4.66 -1.17
CA PHE A 119 21.17 -3.74 -0.06
C PHE A 119 20.55 -4.26 1.25
N PRO A 120 21.04 -5.38 1.80
CA PRO A 120 20.43 -6.03 2.95
C PRO A 120 20.42 -5.16 4.23
N ASP A 121 21.39 -4.24 4.34
CA ASP A 121 21.54 -3.34 5.49
C ASP A 121 20.70 -2.05 5.37
N GLN A 122 19.92 -1.89 4.29
CA GLN A 122 19.09 -0.72 4.10
C GLN A 122 18.01 -0.63 5.19
N PRO A 123 17.69 0.59 5.70
CA PRO A 123 16.64 0.75 6.71
C PRO A 123 15.31 0.14 6.26
N LYS A 124 14.63 -0.53 7.20
CA LYS A 124 13.29 -1.10 6.94
C LYS A 124 12.33 0.02 6.52
N THR A 125 11.68 -0.17 5.38
CA THR A 125 10.62 0.73 4.93
C THR A 125 9.28 0.39 5.59
N SER A 126 8.28 1.23 5.31
CA SER A 126 6.91 0.97 5.73
C SER A 126 6.33 -0.27 5.03
N ALA A 127 5.80 -1.20 5.82
CA ALA A 127 5.29 -2.47 5.32
C ALA A 127 4.18 -2.27 4.27
N PRO A 128 4.25 -2.95 3.11
CA PRO A 128 3.13 -3.02 2.19
C PRO A 128 1.94 -3.76 2.81
N ILE A 129 0.74 -3.34 2.42
CA ILE A 129 -0.53 -3.86 2.89
C ILE A 129 -1.41 -4.12 1.68
N THR A 130 -1.98 -5.31 1.62
CA THR A 130 -2.97 -5.73 0.63
C THR A 130 -4.22 -6.21 1.34
N LEU A 131 -5.35 -6.29 0.63
CA LEU A 131 -6.50 -6.99 1.19
C LEU A 131 -6.23 -8.49 1.29
N ASN A 132 -6.81 -9.08 2.34
CA ASN A 132 -6.85 -10.53 2.56
C ASN A 132 -8.31 -11.00 2.46
N THR A 133 -8.56 -12.30 2.62
CA THR A 133 -9.86 -12.95 2.38
C THR A 133 -11.05 -12.21 2.98
N ALA A 134 -10.99 -11.85 4.27
CA ALA A 134 -12.12 -11.17 4.91
C ALA A 134 -12.38 -9.78 4.32
N GLY A 135 -11.31 -9.02 4.07
CA GLY A 135 -11.41 -7.67 3.53
C GLY A 135 -11.87 -7.65 2.08
N HIS A 136 -11.39 -8.61 1.28
CA HIS A 136 -11.87 -8.78 -0.09
C HIS A 136 -13.35 -9.16 -0.12
N LEU A 137 -13.79 -10.15 0.67
CA LEU A 137 -15.20 -10.56 0.75
C LEU A 137 -16.10 -9.40 1.19
N MET A 138 -15.68 -8.67 2.21
CA MET A 138 -16.39 -7.50 2.74
C MET A 138 -16.52 -6.40 1.68
N MET A 139 -15.40 -5.96 1.09
CA MET A 139 -15.39 -4.88 0.11
C MET A 139 -16.11 -5.26 -1.17
N TRP A 140 -16.02 -6.53 -1.58
CA TRP A 140 -16.79 -7.06 -2.70
C TRP A 140 -18.29 -6.98 -2.45
N ALA A 141 -18.75 -7.35 -1.24
CA ALA A 141 -20.16 -7.24 -0.87
C ALA A 141 -20.66 -5.78 -0.82
N TYR A 142 -19.82 -4.83 -0.38
CA TYR A 142 -20.20 -3.41 -0.25
C TYR A 142 -20.13 -2.62 -1.55
N HIS A 143 -19.08 -2.83 -2.33
CA HIS A 143 -18.74 -1.96 -3.45
C HIS A 143 -18.94 -2.64 -4.81
N ASN A 144 -19.21 -3.95 -4.84
CA ASN A 144 -19.02 -4.72 -6.06
C ASN A 144 -20.18 -5.63 -6.47
N ARG A 145 -21.25 -5.00 -6.96
CA ARG A 145 -22.10 -5.62 -8.00
C ARG A 145 -21.69 -5.21 -9.43
N ASN A 146 -20.93 -4.12 -9.64
CA ASN A 146 -20.76 -3.49 -10.96
C ASN A 146 -19.31 -3.10 -11.37
N THR A 147 -18.25 -3.47 -10.65
CA THR A 147 -16.85 -3.15 -11.07
C THR A 147 -16.02 -4.40 -11.35
N ASN A 148 -15.50 -4.49 -12.58
CA ASN A 148 -14.83 -5.68 -13.13
C ASN A 148 -13.39 -5.91 -12.63
N TYR A 149 -12.89 -5.13 -11.68
CA TYR A 149 -11.50 -5.23 -11.26
C TYR A 149 -11.37 -5.34 -9.74
N SER A 150 -11.18 -6.57 -9.27
CA SER A 150 -10.69 -6.84 -7.93
C SER A 150 -9.64 -7.93 -7.99
N LEU A 151 -8.50 -7.69 -7.37
CA LEU A 151 -7.43 -8.67 -7.27
C LEU A 151 -7.69 -9.54 -6.05
N LYS A 152 -8.01 -10.81 -6.28
CA LYS A 152 -8.30 -11.77 -5.21
C LYS A 152 -7.04 -12.04 -4.39
N PRO A 153 -7.17 -12.31 -3.07
CA PRO A 153 -6.03 -12.59 -2.21
C PRO A 153 -5.07 -13.66 -2.75
N GLU A 154 -5.58 -14.71 -3.39
CA GLU A 154 -4.77 -15.81 -3.93
C GLU A 154 -3.90 -15.37 -5.13
N GLN A 155 -4.30 -14.31 -5.83
CA GLN A 155 -3.53 -13.77 -6.95
C GLN A 155 -2.26 -13.07 -6.46
N TRP A 156 -2.25 -12.50 -5.26
CA TRP A 156 -1.05 -11.91 -4.68
C TRP A 156 0.04 -12.96 -4.43
N LEU A 157 -0.34 -14.19 -4.05
CA LEU A 157 0.62 -15.28 -3.87
C LEU A 157 1.31 -15.66 -5.19
N LYS A 158 0.59 -15.55 -6.32
CA LYS A 158 1.14 -15.80 -7.66
C LYS A 158 2.04 -14.66 -8.13
N LEU A 159 1.64 -13.42 -7.86
CA LEU A 159 2.41 -12.24 -8.27
C LEU A 159 3.65 -12.00 -7.39
N GLY A 160 3.60 -12.44 -6.14
CA GLY A 160 4.64 -12.22 -5.14
C GLY A 160 4.93 -10.74 -4.89
N VAL A 161 6.11 -10.49 -4.35
CA VAL A 161 6.58 -9.14 -4.01
C VAL A 161 6.71 -8.23 -5.22
N ALA A 162 7.04 -8.77 -6.40
CA ALA A 162 7.09 -8.00 -7.63
C ALA A 162 5.73 -7.37 -7.99
N GLY A 163 4.62 -8.09 -7.73
CA GLY A 163 3.27 -7.52 -7.88
C GLY A 163 3.02 -6.37 -6.91
N VAL A 164 3.31 -6.60 -5.63
CA VAL A 164 3.11 -5.60 -4.56
C VAL A 164 3.90 -4.33 -4.84
N GLN A 165 5.17 -4.48 -5.22
CA GLN A 165 6.07 -3.39 -5.60
C GLN A 165 5.44 -2.51 -6.69
N ARG A 166 4.97 -3.11 -7.79
CA ARG A 166 4.35 -2.37 -8.90
C ARG A 166 3.18 -1.49 -8.46
N PHE A 167 2.29 -2.03 -7.64
CA PHE A 167 1.11 -1.28 -7.19
C PHE A 167 1.49 -0.20 -6.17
N VAL A 168 2.40 -0.47 -5.24
CA VAL A 168 2.90 0.54 -4.29
C VAL A 168 3.57 1.70 -5.02
N THR A 169 4.46 1.42 -5.98
CA THR A 169 5.14 2.45 -6.79
C THR A 169 4.14 3.26 -7.60
N MET A 170 3.19 2.59 -8.27
CA MET A 170 2.16 3.28 -9.05
C MET A 170 1.29 4.20 -8.19
N ASN A 171 0.95 3.77 -6.96
CA ASN A 171 0.20 4.60 -6.03
C ASN A 171 1.02 5.77 -5.49
N GLN A 172 2.33 5.60 -5.29
CA GLN A 172 3.22 6.71 -4.95
C GLN A 172 3.25 7.74 -6.07
N ILE A 173 3.40 7.33 -7.33
CA ILE A 173 3.41 8.23 -8.49
C ILE A 173 2.11 9.04 -8.56
N LYS A 174 0.96 8.37 -8.41
CA LYS A 174 -0.36 9.03 -8.38
C LYS A 174 -0.47 10.06 -7.26
N TYR A 175 0.04 9.73 -6.07
CA TYR A 175 0.06 10.62 -4.91
C TYR A 175 0.90 11.88 -5.16
N GLU A 176 2.15 11.70 -5.57
CA GLU A 176 3.06 12.82 -5.85
C GLU A 176 2.51 13.72 -6.96
N PHE A 177 1.94 13.12 -8.00
CA PHE A 177 1.30 13.87 -9.09
C PHE A 177 0.12 14.70 -8.59
N ALA A 178 -0.74 14.13 -7.75
CA ALA A 178 -1.88 14.85 -7.16
C ALA A 178 -1.43 16.02 -6.27
N ILE A 179 -0.38 15.83 -5.45
CA ILE A 179 0.22 16.91 -4.65
C ILE A 179 0.75 18.02 -5.55
N GLY A 180 1.54 17.67 -6.57
CA GLY A 180 2.10 18.62 -7.51
C GLY A 180 1.01 19.49 -8.17
N GLN A 181 -0.08 18.88 -8.62
CA GLN A 181 -1.22 19.61 -9.16
C GLN A 181 -1.86 20.56 -8.13
N GLN A 182 -1.99 20.14 -6.88
CA GLN A 182 -2.55 20.99 -5.82
C GLN A 182 -1.66 22.19 -5.51
N LEU A 183 -0.34 22.00 -5.47
CA LEU A 183 0.64 23.07 -5.28
C LEU A 183 0.63 24.07 -6.44
N LEU A 184 0.58 23.57 -7.68
CA LEU A 184 0.49 24.42 -8.87
C LEU A 184 -0.78 25.28 -8.87
N LYS A 185 -1.94 24.70 -8.50
CA LYS A 185 -3.20 25.47 -8.36
C LYS A 185 -3.08 26.59 -7.32
N LYS A 186 -2.45 26.32 -6.17
CA LYS A 186 -2.20 27.34 -5.13
C LYS A 186 -1.28 28.46 -5.64
N LEU A 187 -0.19 28.12 -6.34
CA LEU A 187 0.73 29.10 -6.92
C LEU A 187 0.05 30.00 -7.96
N VAL A 188 -0.79 29.43 -8.83
CA VAL A 188 -1.58 30.20 -9.80
C VAL A 188 -2.52 31.19 -9.09
N LEU A 189 -3.20 30.76 -8.04
CA LEU A 189 -4.09 31.63 -7.25
C LEU A 189 -3.32 32.79 -6.57
N VAL A 190 -2.16 32.51 -5.98
CA VAL A 190 -1.31 33.54 -5.36
C VAL A 190 -0.78 34.53 -6.41
N SER A 191 -0.39 34.05 -7.59
CA SER A 191 0.11 34.90 -8.68
C SER A 191 -0.97 35.81 -9.26
N LYS A 192 -2.23 35.34 -9.31
CA LYS A 192 -3.38 36.18 -9.68
C LYS A 192 -3.69 37.21 -8.60
N ALA A 193 -3.69 36.83 -7.32
CA ALA A 193 -3.96 37.76 -6.22
C ALA A 193 -2.95 38.92 -6.17
N LYS A 194 -1.67 38.66 -6.45
CA LYS A 194 -0.62 39.70 -6.53
C LYS A 194 -0.71 40.63 -7.75
N ARG A 195 -1.56 40.35 -8.74
CA ARG A 195 -1.80 41.26 -9.90
C ARG A 195 -2.92 42.27 -9.67
N TYR A 196 -3.68 42.13 -8.58
CA TYR A 196 -4.79 43.02 -8.22
C TYR A 196 -4.44 43.98 -7.07
N TRP A 197 -3.17 44.07 -6.71
CA TRP A 197 -2.56 45.04 -5.80
C TRP A 197 -1.34 45.65 -6.49
#